data_AF-A0AAD7EHG3-F1
#
_entry.id   AF-A0AAD7EHG3-F1
#
_cell.length_a   1.000
_cell.length_b   1.000
_cell.length_c   1.000
_cell.angle_alpha   90.00
_cell.angle_beta   90.00
_cell.angle_gamma   90.00
#
_symmetry.space_group_name_H-M   'P 1'
#
loop_
_entity.id
_entity.type
_entity.pdbx_description
1 polymer ?
#
loop_
_entity_poly.entity_id
_entity_poly.type
_entity_poly.pdbx_seq_one_letter_code
_entity_poly.pdbx_strand_id
1 'polypeptide(L)' 'MTLYPPAHHCRNPDCAATGPLKKAEVRQVIVYTQGNGALPAHTVHLYCRGCKHNYHHNYFVQGGKRYYYQNTPKYI' A
#
# COMPACT_ATOMS: atom_id res chain seq x y z
N MET A 1 -1.61 6.13 14.17
CA MET A 1 -2.42 5.82 12.97
C MET A 1 -1.74 4.72 12.17
N THR A 2 -2.49 3.81 11.54
CA THR A 2 -1.89 2.78 10.66
C THR A 2 -2.48 2.85 9.25
N LEU A 3 -1.61 2.99 8.25
CA LEU A 3 -1.93 3.13 6.84
C LEU A 3 -1.79 1.77 6.14
N TYR A 4 -2.93 1.18 5.77
CA TYR A 4 -2.99 -0.06 5.01
C TYR A 4 -3.25 0.20 3.52
N PRO A 5 -2.77 -0.67 2.62
CA PRO A 5 -3.24 -0.69 1.25
C PRO A 5 -4.73 -1.02 1.20
N PRO A 6 -5.47 -0.50 0.21
CA PRO A 6 -6.88 -0.83 0.01
C PRO A 6 -7.08 -2.28 -0.49
N ALA A 7 -6.01 -2.94 -0.92
CA ALA A 7 -6.05 -4.30 -1.46
C ALA A 7 -5.48 -5.30 -0.44
N HIS A 8 -6.31 -6.26 0.00
CA HIS A 8 -5.86 -7.40 0.83
C HIS A 8 -5.68 -8.69 0.03
N HIS A 9 -6.07 -8.67 -1.25
CA HIS A 9 -5.87 -9.73 -2.23
C HIS A 9 -5.14 -9.15 -3.44
N CYS A 10 -4.52 -10.03 -4.24
CA CYS A 10 -3.91 -9.59 -5.49
C CYS A 10 -4.98 -9.05 -6.43
N ARG A 11 -4.75 -7.86 -7.01
CA ARG A 11 -5.67 -7.24 -7.98
C ARG A 11 -5.22 -7.42 -9.43
N ASN A 12 -4.07 -8.04 -9.66
CA ASN A 12 -3.60 -8.34 -11.00
C ASN A 12 -4.39 -9.55 -11.55
N PRO A 13 -5.22 -9.38 -12.59
CA PRO A 13 -6.03 -10.47 -13.16
C PRO A 13 -5.18 -11.59 -13.77
N ASP A 14 -3.95 -11.27 -14.21
CA ASP A 14 -3.01 -12.24 -14.78
C ASP A 14 -2.25 -13.03 -13.70
N CYS A 15 -2.58 -12.82 -12.41
CA CYS A 15 -1.91 -13.47 -11.30
C CYS A 15 -2.77 -14.61 -10.73
N ALA A 16 -2.25 -15.84 -10.78
CA ALA A 16 -2.90 -17.02 -10.21
C ALA A 16 -2.92 -17.06 -8.65
N ALA A 17 -2.45 -16.02 -7.95
CA ALA A 17 -2.44 -16.00 -6.50
C ALA A 17 -3.86 -15.72 -5.96
N THR A 18 -4.48 -16.74 -5.37
CA THR A 18 -5.86 -16.69 -4.86
C THR A 18 -5.97 -16.39 -3.37
N GLY A 19 -4.87 -16.54 -2.61
CA GLY A 19 -4.84 -16.31 -1.17
C GLY A 19 -4.69 -14.84 -0.76
N PRO A 20 -4.94 -14.51 0.52
CA PRO A 20 -4.71 -13.17 1.05
C PRO A 20 -3.24 -12.78 0.94
N LEU A 21 -2.99 -11.50 0.65
CA LEU A 21 -1.65 -10.97 0.60
C LEU A 21 -1.03 -11.01 2.00
N LYS A 22 0.19 -11.53 2.08
CA LYS A 22 0.94 -11.52 3.32
C LYS A 22 1.59 -10.15 3.52
N LYS A 23 1.60 -9.74 4.78
CA LYS A 23 2.34 -8.57 5.23
C LYS A 23 3.83 -8.76 4.98
N ALA A 24 4.41 -7.83 4.21
CA ALA A 24 5.82 -7.84 3.89
C ALA A 24 6.61 -6.98 4.88
N GLU A 25 6.08 -5.80 5.21
CA GLU A 25 6.83 -4.81 5.98
C GLU A 25 5.88 -3.88 6.77
N VAL A 26 6.35 -3.40 7.93
CA VAL A 26 5.83 -2.20 8.59
C VAL A 26 6.94 -1.18 8.70
N ARG A 27 6.65 0.08 8.41
CA ARG A 27 7.55 1.19 8.72
C ARG A 27 6.86 2.24 9.56
N GLN A 28 7.60 2.81 10.51
CA GLN A 28 7.21 4.06 11.14
C GLN A 28 7.42 5.20 10.15
N VAL A 29 6.44 6.08 10.05
CA VAL A 29 6.42 7.22 9.13
C VAL A 29 5.79 8.42 9.83
N ILE A 30 6.08 9.61 9.30
CA ILE A 30 5.36 10.84 9.65
C ILE A 30 4.41 11.16 8.51
N VAL A 31 3.17 11.48 8.84
CA VAL A 31 2.12 11.83 7.89
C VAL A 31 1.77 13.30 8.08
N TYR A 32 1.83 14.08 7.00
CA TYR A 32 1.44 15.48 7.04
C TYR A 32 -0.05 15.60 6.72
N THR A 33 -0.78 16.22 7.65
CA THR A 33 -2.22 16.44 7.55
C THR A 33 -2.51 17.92 7.39
N GLN A 34 -3.61 18.27 6.73
CA GLN A 34 -3.97 19.67 6.47
C GLN A 34 -4.36 20.44 7.75
N GLY A 35 -4.98 19.78 8.74
CA GLY A 35 -5.51 20.45 9.94
C GLY A 35 -4.77 20.17 11.25
N ASN A 36 -4.03 19.06 11.34
CA ASN A 36 -3.43 18.60 12.61
C ASN A 36 -1.89 18.56 12.56
N GLY A 37 -1.29 19.08 11.48
CA GLY A 37 0.16 19.06 11.27
C GLY A 37 0.71 17.66 11.03
N ALA A 38 1.97 17.46 11.42
CA ALA A 38 2.71 16.22 11.29
C ALA A 38 2.32 15.22 12.38
N LEU A 39 1.89 14.02 11.99
CA LEU A 39 1.46 12.97 12.93
C LEU A 39 2.26 11.68 12.74
N PRO A 40 2.64 10.99 13.83
CA PRO A 40 3.27 9.68 13.73
C PRO A 40 2.27 8.62 13.25
N ALA A 41 2.71 7.79 12.32
CA ALA A 41 1.94 6.68 11.79
C ALA A 41 2.82 5.47 11.47
N HIS A 42 2.16 4.36 11.18
CA HIS A 42 2.78 3.17 10.62
C HIS A 42 2.23 2.92 9.23
N THR A 43 3.08 2.64 8.26
CA THR A 43 2.66 2.15 6.93
C THR A 43 2.89 0.66 6.82
N VAL A 44 1.90 -0.06 6.30
CA VAL A 44 1.97 -1.50 6.08
C VAL A 44 2.06 -1.76 4.57
N HIS A 45 3.04 -2.57 4.18
CA HIS A 45 3.21 -2.99 2.79
C HIS A 45 2.81 -4.46 2.66
N LEU A 46 1.96 -4.77 1.67
CA LEU A 46 1.54 -6.14 1.37
C LEU A 46 2.17 -6.60 0.06
N TYR A 47 2.71 -7.82 0.03
CA TYR A 47 3.44 -8.32 -1.13
C TYR A 47 2.77 -9.56 -1.73
N CYS A 48 2.54 -9.53 -3.03
CA CYS A 48 2.11 -10.72 -3.78
C CYS A 48 3.34 -11.50 -4.25
N ARG A 49 3.52 -12.72 -3.77
CA ARG A 49 4.62 -13.59 -4.23
C ARG A 49 4.44 -14.09 -5.67
N GLY A 50 3.20 -14.15 -6.17
CA GLY A 50 2.89 -14.63 -7.53
C GLY A 50 3.33 -13.66 -8.62
N CYS A 51 2.83 -12.42 -8.59
CA CYS A 51 3.16 -11.40 -9.60
C CYS A 51 4.21 -10.37 -9.13
N LYS A 52 4.78 -10.54 -7.94
CA LYS A 52 5.79 -9.65 -7.34
C LYS A 52 5.33 -8.19 -7.15
N HIS A 53 4.02 -7.97 -7.10
CA HIS A 53 3.47 -6.64 -6.82
C HIS A 53 3.58 -6.30 -5.34
N ASN A 54 3.95 -5.06 -5.05
CA ASN A 54 3.99 -4.53 -3.70
C ASN A 54 2.91 -3.45 -3.53
N TYR A 55 1.96 -3.68 -2.62
CA TYR A 55 0.83 -2.82 -2.37
C TYR A 55 1.11 -1.93 -1.16
N HIS A 56 1.19 -0.63 -1.40
CA HIS A 56 1.32 0.41 -0.40
C HIS A 56 -0.04 1.08 -0.17
N HIS A 57 -0.10 1.99 0.81
CA HIS A 57 -1.33 2.68 1.16
C HIS A 57 -1.96 3.49 0.01
N ASN A 58 -1.16 4.23 -0.75
CA ASN A 58 -1.60 5.18 -1.79
C ASN A 58 -1.22 4.75 -3.22
N TYR A 59 -0.35 3.76 -3.37
CA TYR A 59 0.05 3.21 -4.67
C TYR A 59 0.37 1.72 -4.55
N PHE A 60 0.57 1.06 -5.68
CA PHE A 60 1.25 -0.23 -5.76
C PHE A 60 2.43 -0.15 -6.72
N VAL A 61 3.37 -1.08 -6.57
CA VAL A 61 4.55 -1.21 -7.42
C VAL A 61 4.42 -2.45 -8.28
N GLN A 62 4.57 -2.28 -9.59
CA GLN A 62 4.63 -3.35 -10.58
C GLN A 62 5.84 -3.10 -11.48
N GLY A 63 6.76 -4.07 -11.57
CA GLY A 63 7.95 -3.95 -12.42
C GLY A 63 8.82 -2.71 -12.13
N GLY A 64 8.91 -2.30 -10.86
CA GLY A 64 9.64 -1.10 -10.44
C GLY A 64 8.92 0.24 -10.68
N LYS A 65 7.75 0.23 -11.34
CA LYS A 65 6.94 1.43 -11.57
C LYS A 65 5.84 1.55 -10.52
N ARG A 66 5.54 2.79 -10.11
CA ARG A 66 4.47 3.11 -9.16
C ARG A 66 3.17 3.42 -9.90
N TYR A 67 2.08 2.83 -9.44
CA TYR A 67 0.73 3.04 -9.94
C TYR A 67 -0.14 3.50 -8.77
N TYR A 68 -0.61 4.75 -8.85
CA TYR A 68 -1.39 5.37 -7.78
C TYR A 68 -2.85 4.94 -7.88
N TYR A 69 -3.49 4.71 -6.73
CA TYR A 69 -4.92 4.43 -6.72
C TYR A 69 -5.71 5.68 -7.12
N GLN A 70 -6.87 5.51 -7.76
CA GLN A 70 -7.70 6.63 -8.26
C GLN A 70 -8.32 7.50 -7.17
N ASN A 71 -8.10 7.18 -5.89
CA ASN A 71 -8.64 7.95 -4.79
C ASN A 71 -7.77 9.17 -4.52
N THR A 72 -8.41 10.32 -4.26
CA THR A 72 -7.72 11.49 -3.73
C THR A 72 -6.94 11.09 -2.47
N PRO A 73 -5.61 11.31 -2.43
CA PRO A 73 -4.82 11.02 -1.24
C PRO A 73 -5.39 11.80 -0.05
N LYS A 74 -5.76 11.09 1.02
CA LYS A 74 -6.19 11.72 2.28
C LYS A 74 -5.04 12.43 3.00
N TYR A 75 -3.82 12.13 2.62
CA TYR A 75 -2.58 12.61 3.22
C TYR A 75 -1.58 12.97 2.12
N ILE A 76 -0.72 13.95 2.38
CA ILE A 76 0.29 14.48 1.45
C ILE A 76 1.68 13.96 1.85
#